data_AF-A0A7S2IN73-F1
#
_entry.id   AF-A0A7S2IN73-F1
#
_cell.length_a   1.000
_cell.length_b   1.000
_cell.length_c   1.000
_cell.angle_alpha   90.00
_cell.angle_beta   90.00
_cell.angle_gamma   90.00
#
_symmetry.space_group_name_H-M   'P 1'
#
loop_
_entity.id
_entity.type
_entity.pdbx_description
1 polymer ?
#
loop_
_entity_poly.entity_id
_entity_poly.type
_entity_poly.pdbx_seq_one_letter_code
_entity_poly.pdbx_strand_id
1 'polypeptide(L)'
;GIVEGGGGKGRGNTAYLKPLPKQHSRSIYVGNLPHGIDIASVAELALSHGLLESVKFFQTYAFLNFVEDSASDSFWQQGQTSSGAQGVYLRGRQLMVNWGRPLPPDPSIRAAVSRGATRHIAIGPTNPQTTQAQVSEILAPFGEIESVWLMPDSGFAIVNMMNIQHAVAAKEALHAKQMSGPPPYQLEVQYSMPPQQRMGGSR
;
A
#
# COMPACT_ATOMS: atom_id res chain seq x y z
N GLY A 1 51.23 -5.40 -6.10
CA GLY A 1 49.77 -5.36 -6.03
C GLY A 1 49.34 -5.84 -4.67
N ILE A 2 48.49 -5.07 -3.99
CA ILE A 2 47.43 -5.54 -3.07
C ILE A 2 46.42 -4.38 -3.03
N VAL A 3 45.17 -4.62 -3.43
CA VAL A 3 44.04 -3.70 -3.24
C VAL A 3 43.27 -4.16 -2.02
N GLU A 4 43.20 -3.34 -0.98
CA GLU A 4 42.34 -3.60 0.18
C GLU A 4 40.90 -3.23 -0.17
N GLY A 5 40.06 -4.24 -0.37
CA GLY A 5 38.62 -4.08 -0.53
C GLY A 5 37.93 -3.99 0.84
N GLY A 6 37.49 -2.78 1.18
CA GLY A 6 36.58 -2.54 2.30
C GLY A 6 35.19 -3.15 2.04
N GLY A 7 34.83 -4.17 2.81
CA GLY A 7 33.51 -4.78 2.80
C GLY A 7 32.60 -4.19 3.89
N GLY A 8 31.82 -3.18 3.54
CA GLY A 8 30.73 -2.67 4.37
C GLY A 8 29.61 -3.72 4.52
N LYS A 9 29.38 -4.19 5.75
CA LYS A 9 28.27 -5.08 6.10
C LYS A 9 26.94 -4.32 6.05
N GLY A 10 26.22 -4.43 4.94
CA GLY A 10 24.79 -4.11 4.89
C GLY A 10 24.01 -5.04 5.81
N ARG A 11 23.35 -4.50 6.82
CA ARG A 11 22.38 -5.22 7.67
C ARG A 11 21.12 -5.50 6.87
N GLY A 12 21.14 -6.54 6.04
CA GLY A 12 19.95 -7.09 5.41
C GLY A 12 19.02 -7.67 6.49
N ASN A 13 17.79 -7.19 6.55
CA ASN A 13 16.76 -7.69 7.46
C ASN A 13 16.35 -9.12 7.05
N THR A 14 16.94 -10.13 7.72
CA THR A 14 16.76 -11.57 7.46
C THR A 14 15.41 -12.13 7.93
N ALA A 15 14.49 -11.29 8.42
CA ALA A 15 13.20 -11.71 8.96
C ALA A 15 12.33 -12.50 7.94
N TYR A 16 12.50 -12.25 6.65
CA TYR A 16 11.75 -12.91 5.57
C TYR A 16 12.29 -14.30 5.17
N LEU A 17 13.49 -14.68 5.63
CA LEU A 17 14.11 -15.98 5.35
C LEU A 17 13.74 -17.05 6.37
N LYS A 18 13.03 -16.68 7.44
CA LYS A 18 12.54 -17.63 8.44
C LYS A 18 11.27 -18.33 7.93
N PRO A 19 11.00 -19.60 8.32
CA PRO A 19 9.76 -20.29 7.94
C PRO A 19 8.52 -19.45 8.22
N LEU A 20 7.50 -19.49 7.35
CA LEU A 20 6.25 -18.77 7.61
C LEU A 20 5.56 -19.30 8.87
N PRO A 21 4.84 -18.45 9.64
CA PRO A 21 4.08 -18.90 10.78
C PRO A 21 2.95 -19.85 10.35
N LYS A 22 2.58 -20.77 11.24
CA LYS A 22 1.44 -21.68 11.06
C LYS A 22 0.16 -21.19 11.74
N GLN A 23 0.22 -20.04 12.40
CA GLN A 23 -0.88 -19.47 13.20
C GLN A 23 -1.42 -18.19 12.54
N HIS A 24 -2.64 -17.83 12.91
CA HIS A 24 -3.37 -16.66 12.42
C HIS A 24 -2.54 -15.37 12.52
N SER A 25 -2.69 -14.49 11.52
CA SER A 25 -1.93 -13.26 11.42
C SER A 25 -2.59 -12.24 10.50
N ARG A 26 -2.58 -10.96 10.90
CA ARG A 26 -2.91 -9.83 10.02
C ARG A 26 -2.04 -9.71 8.76
N SER A 27 -0.87 -10.35 8.77
CA SER A 27 0.04 -10.38 7.62
C SER A 27 -0.25 -11.62 6.80
N ILE A 28 -0.38 -11.45 5.49
CA ILE A 28 -0.55 -12.54 4.53
C ILE A 28 0.63 -12.52 3.56
N TYR A 29 1.33 -13.64 3.47
CA TYR A 29 2.24 -13.93 2.37
C TYR A 29 1.44 -14.36 1.15
N VAL A 30 1.68 -13.69 0.02
CA VAL A 30 1.13 -14.05 -1.29
C VAL A 30 2.27 -14.43 -2.21
N GLY A 31 2.47 -15.72 -2.44
CA GLY A 31 3.50 -16.27 -3.31
C GLY A 31 2.95 -16.78 -4.65
N ASN A 32 3.86 -17.35 -5.45
CA ASN A 32 3.54 -17.87 -6.78
C ASN A 32 3.07 -16.77 -7.74
N LEU A 33 3.54 -15.53 -7.54
CA LEU A 33 3.16 -14.41 -8.38
C LEU A 33 3.70 -14.62 -9.82
N PRO A 34 2.89 -14.37 -10.87
CA PRO A 34 3.38 -14.36 -12.25
C PRO A 34 4.46 -13.29 -12.46
N HIS A 35 5.37 -13.51 -13.40
CA HIS A 35 6.35 -12.47 -13.75
C HIS A 35 5.69 -11.24 -14.38
N GLY A 36 6.25 -10.05 -14.12
CA GLY A 36 5.78 -8.79 -14.71
C GLY A 36 4.37 -8.38 -14.26
N ILE A 37 3.95 -8.82 -13.08
CA ILE A 37 2.77 -8.27 -12.39
C ILE A 37 3.18 -7.06 -11.56
N ASP A 38 2.30 -6.08 -11.49
CA ASP A 38 2.50 -4.91 -10.66
C ASP A 38 1.95 -5.13 -9.25
N ILE A 39 2.41 -4.27 -8.33
CA ILE A 39 1.96 -4.26 -6.94
C ILE A 39 0.45 -3.97 -6.83
N ALA A 40 -0.09 -3.10 -7.69
CA ALA A 40 -1.49 -2.71 -7.70
C ALA A 40 -2.40 -3.93 -7.91
N SER A 41 -2.09 -4.77 -8.91
CA SER A 41 -2.84 -6.01 -9.18
C SER A 41 -2.87 -6.94 -7.98
N VAL A 42 -1.79 -7.00 -7.18
CA VAL A 42 -1.74 -7.86 -5.98
C VAL A 42 -2.53 -7.24 -4.82
N ALA A 43 -2.40 -5.94 -4.62
CA ALA A 43 -3.14 -5.22 -3.58
C ALA A 43 -4.65 -5.30 -3.83
N GLU A 44 -5.09 -5.14 -5.08
CA GLU A 44 -6.50 -5.18 -5.49
C GLU A 44 -7.21 -6.49 -5.11
N LEU A 45 -6.51 -7.63 -5.15
CA LEU A 45 -7.05 -8.93 -4.74
C LEU A 45 -7.53 -8.94 -3.28
N ALA A 46 -6.91 -8.12 -2.42
CA ALA A 46 -7.20 -8.09 -1.00
C ALA A 46 -8.22 -7.01 -0.60
N LEU A 47 -8.46 -6.01 -1.45
CA LEU A 47 -9.25 -4.83 -1.08
C LEU A 47 -10.72 -5.15 -0.77
N SER A 48 -11.28 -6.24 -1.31
CA SER A 48 -12.64 -6.71 -0.99
C SER A 48 -12.76 -7.30 0.42
N HIS A 49 -11.65 -7.69 1.05
CA HIS A 49 -11.66 -8.30 2.39
C HIS A 49 -11.47 -7.27 3.50
N GLY A 50 -10.78 -6.17 3.22
CA GLY A 50 -10.60 -5.09 4.18
C GLY A 50 -9.48 -4.13 3.81
N LEU A 51 -9.22 -3.17 4.71
CA LEU A 51 -8.20 -2.16 4.52
C LEU A 51 -6.80 -2.74 4.73
N LEU A 52 -5.91 -2.44 3.79
CA LEU A 52 -4.48 -2.77 3.90
C LEU A 52 -3.75 -1.67 4.67
N GLU A 53 -3.09 -2.05 5.76
CA GLU A 53 -2.16 -1.22 6.52
C GLU A 53 -0.89 -0.95 5.71
N SER A 54 -0.35 -1.98 5.07
CA SER A 54 0.84 -1.88 4.21
C SER A 54 0.91 -3.00 3.18
N VAL A 55 1.61 -2.72 2.08
CA VAL A 55 1.95 -3.71 1.06
C VAL A 55 3.46 -3.72 0.88
N LYS A 56 4.06 -4.91 0.88
CA LYS A 56 5.46 -5.10 0.52
C LYS A 56 5.55 -6.04 -0.66
N PHE A 57 6.12 -5.56 -1.76
CA PHE A 57 6.16 -6.27 -3.01
C PHE A 57 7.57 -6.75 -3.38
N PHE A 58 7.65 -7.95 -3.95
CA PHE A 58 8.85 -8.54 -4.51
C PHE A 58 8.51 -9.23 -5.83
N GLN A 59 9.53 -9.64 -6.58
CA GLN A 59 9.34 -10.17 -7.93
C GLN A 59 8.44 -11.42 -8.02
N THR A 60 8.43 -12.26 -6.98
CA THR A 60 7.73 -13.56 -6.98
C THR A 60 6.75 -13.73 -5.81
N TYR A 61 6.72 -12.78 -4.88
CA TYR A 61 5.83 -12.79 -3.72
C TYR A 61 5.58 -11.39 -3.16
N ALA A 62 4.57 -11.25 -2.32
CA ALA A 62 4.24 -10.03 -1.60
C ALA A 62 3.84 -10.35 -0.15
N PHE A 63 3.88 -9.34 0.70
CA PHE A 63 3.22 -9.34 2.00
C PHE A 63 2.12 -8.28 2.02
N LEU A 64 0.91 -8.71 2.34
CA LEU A 64 -0.26 -7.86 2.51
C LEU A 64 -0.57 -7.82 4.01
N ASN A 65 -0.41 -6.66 4.64
CA ASN A 65 -0.75 -6.47 6.04
C ASN A 65 -2.11 -5.80 6.14
N PHE A 66 -3.09 -6.49 6.70
CA PHE A 66 -4.42 -5.95 6.95
C PHE A 66 -4.46 -5.15 8.25
N VAL A 67 -5.34 -4.15 8.31
CA VAL A 67 -5.62 -3.46 9.57
C VAL A 67 -6.32 -4.39 10.55
N GLU A 68 -7.33 -5.12 10.07
CA GLU A 68 -8.17 -6.03 10.86
C GLU A 68 -7.75 -7.49 10.69
N ASP A 69 -7.78 -8.25 11.79
CA ASP A 69 -7.51 -9.70 11.79
C ASP A 69 -8.54 -10.45 10.92
N SER A 70 -9.83 -10.10 11.04
CA SER A 70 -10.92 -10.73 10.28
C SER A 70 -10.76 -10.62 8.75
N ALA A 71 -10.19 -9.52 8.27
CA ALA A 71 -9.91 -9.32 6.85
C ALA A 71 -8.82 -10.28 6.36
N SER A 72 -7.75 -10.45 7.16
CA SER A 72 -6.69 -11.41 6.86
C SER A 72 -7.18 -12.86 6.89
N ASP A 73 -8.05 -13.21 7.84
CA ASP A 73 -8.70 -14.52 7.91
C ASP A 73 -9.54 -14.80 6.67
N SER A 74 -10.36 -13.83 6.26
CA SER A 74 -11.22 -13.96 5.08
C SER A 74 -10.41 -14.15 3.79
N PHE A 75 -9.37 -13.34 3.58
CA PHE A 75 -8.51 -13.46 2.40
C PHE A 75 -7.71 -14.76 2.39
N TRP A 76 -7.22 -15.19 3.56
CA TRP A 76 -6.55 -16.48 3.70
C TRP A 76 -7.49 -17.64 3.35
N GLN A 77 -8.71 -17.67 3.91
CA GLN A 77 -9.71 -18.70 3.62
C GLN A 77 -10.03 -18.80 2.12
N GLN A 78 -10.16 -17.66 1.43
CA GLN A 78 -10.33 -17.65 -0.01
C GLN A 78 -9.13 -18.28 -0.73
N GLY A 79 -7.92 -17.92 -0.32
CA GLY A 79 -6.68 -18.45 -0.90
C GLY A 79 -6.50 -19.97 -0.73
N GLN A 80 -7.07 -20.55 0.33
CA GLN A 80 -7.08 -21.99 0.54
C GLN A 80 -8.05 -22.73 -0.40
N THR A 81 -9.00 -22.03 -1.02
CA THR A 81 -9.96 -22.63 -1.96
C THR A 81 -9.25 -23.01 -3.27
N SER A 82 -9.12 -24.32 -3.50
CA SER A 82 -8.47 -24.86 -4.71
C SER A 82 -9.45 -25.21 -5.84
N SER A 83 -10.76 -25.06 -5.61
CA SER A 83 -11.80 -25.42 -6.56
C SER A 83 -12.33 -24.22 -7.35
N GLY A 84 -12.03 -24.17 -8.65
CA GLY A 84 -12.66 -23.23 -9.60
C GLY A 84 -12.32 -21.76 -9.34
N ALA A 85 -13.20 -20.86 -9.79
CA ALA A 85 -13.01 -19.41 -9.76
C ALA A 85 -13.08 -18.76 -8.36
N GLN A 86 -13.26 -19.54 -7.29
CA GLN A 86 -13.41 -19.04 -5.92
C GLN A 86 -12.09 -18.84 -5.19
N GLY A 87 -10.99 -19.46 -5.66
CA GLY A 87 -9.65 -19.23 -5.13
C GLY A 87 -9.08 -17.86 -5.48
N VAL A 88 -7.88 -17.56 -4.99
CA VAL A 88 -7.15 -16.34 -5.35
C VAL A 88 -6.27 -16.62 -6.56
N TYR A 89 -6.60 -16.02 -7.70
CA TYR A 89 -5.88 -16.18 -8.97
C TYR A 89 -5.41 -14.84 -9.51
N LEU A 90 -4.26 -14.83 -10.16
CA LEU A 90 -3.79 -13.70 -10.93
C LEU A 90 -3.24 -14.17 -12.28
N ARG A 91 -3.77 -13.61 -13.38
CA ARG A 91 -3.46 -14.03 -14.76
C ARG A 91 -3.55 -15.55 -14.97
N GLY A 92 -4.59 -16.17 -14.41
CA GLY A 92 -4.84 -17.62 -14.51
C GLY A 92 -3.97 -18.51 -13.62
N ARG A 93 -3.05 -17.93 -12.83
CA ARG A 93 -2.20 -18.67 -11.88
C ARG A 93 -2.77 -18.59 -10.47
N GLN A 94 -2.99 -19.74 -9.83
CA GLN A 94 -3.41 -19.78 -8.44
C GLN A 94 -2.29 -19.28 -7.54
N LEU A 95 -2.58 -18.33 -6.66
CA LEU A 95 -1.59 -17.77 -5.75
C LEU A 95 -1.45 -18.63 -4.49
N MET A 96 -0.25 -18.63 -3.91
CA MET A 96 -0.01 -19.28 -2.62
C MET A 96 -0.29 -18.28 -1.51
N VAL A 97 -1.41 -18.43 -0.80
CA VAL A 97 -1.82 -17.54 0.28
C VAL A 97 -1.52 -18.21 1.62
N ASN A 98 -0.59 -17.66 2.38
CA ASN A 98 -0.19 -18.21 3.68
C ASN A 98 -0.09 -17.10 4.71
N TRP A 99 -0.10 -17.47 5.99
CA TRP A 99 0.18 -16.52 7.05
C TRP A 99 1.58 -15.91 6.89
N GLY A 100 1.64 -14.58 6.93
CA GLY A 100 2.85 -13.79 7.01
C GLY A 100 3.23 -13.51 8.46
N ARG A 101 4.40 -12.91 8.66
CA ARG A 101 4.84 -12.45 9.99
C ARG A 101 4.40 -11.00 10.16
N PRO A 102 3.41 -10.71 11.03
CA PRO A 102 2.97 -9.34 11.20
C PRO A 102 3.98 -8.61 12.08
N LEU A 103 4.15 -7.31 11.81
CA LEU A 103 4.55 -6.41 12.88
C LEU A 103 3.30 -6.10 13.71
N PRO A 104 3.43 -5.95 15.04
CA PRO A 104 2.34 -5.40 15.84
C PRO A 104 1.88 -4.08 15.21
N PRO A 105 0.57 -3.84 15.04
CA PRO A 105 0.11 -2.55 14.53
C PRO A 105 0.55 -1.48 15.51
N ASP A 106 1.13 -0.41 14.99
CA ASP A 106 1.37 0.78 15.81
C ASP A 106 0.01 1.30 16.32
N PRO A 107 -0.18 1.48 17.65
CA PRO A 107 -1.43 2.00 18.20
C PRO A 107 -1.87 3.32 17.57
N SER A 108 -0.91 4.17 17.16
CA SER A 108 -1.20 5.43 16.47
C SER A 108 -1.89 5.22 15.13
N ILE A 109 -1.55 4.15 14.41
CA ILE A 109 -2.17 3.79 13.13
C ILE A 109 -3.60 3.33 13.32
N ARG A 110 -3.89 2.52 14.35
CA ARG A 110 -5.29 2.15 14.66
C ARG A 110 -6.15 3.38 14.96
N ALA A 111 -5.61 4.32 15.74
CA ALA A 111 -6.31 5.59 16.01
C ALA A 111 -6.47 6.46 14.76
N ALA A 112 -5.49 6.46 13.85
CA ALA A 112 -5.60 7.19 12.59
C ALA A 112 -6.67 6.56 11.67
N VAL A 113 -6.73 5.22 11.58
CA VAL A 113 -7.73 4.49 10.80
C VAL A 113 -9.15 4.79 11.29
N SER A 114 -9.37 4.88 12.61
CA SER A 114 -10.69 5.26 13.14
C SER A 114 -11.12 6.68 12.76
N ARG A 115 -10.18 7.54 12.35
CA ARG A 115 -10.43 8.87 11.75
C ARG A 115 -10.43 8.87 10.22
N GLY A 116 -10.53 7.69 9.61
CA GLY A 116 -10.60 7.50 8.16
C GLY A 116 -9.25 7.45 7.45
N ALA A 117 -8.13 7.26 8.16
CA ALA A 117 -6.83 7.11 7.51
C ALA A 117 -6.75 5.82 6.69
N THR A 118 -6.21 5.96 5.49
CA THR A 118 -5.95 4.87 4.54
C THR A 118 -4.60 5.12 3.88
N ARG A 119 -4.13 4.17 3.05
CA ARG A 119 -2.96 4.38 2.20
C ARG A 119 -3.21 5.35 1.04
N HIS A 120 -4.47 5.63 0.74
CA HIS A 120 -4.89 6.41 -0.41
C HIS A 120 -5.19 7.84 0.00
N ILE A 121 -4.52 8.81 -0.61
CA ILE A 121 -4.75 10.23 -0.38
C ILE A 121 -5.12 10.93 -1.69
N ALA A 122 -6.01 11.92 -1.59
CA ALA A 122 -6.19 12.92 -2.61
C ALA A 122 -5.37 14.15 -2.22
N ILE A 123 -4.55 14.68 -3.13
CA ILE A 123 -3.75 15.89 -2.94
C ILE A 123 -4.02 16.89 -4.06
N GLY A 124 -4.33 18.13 -3.71
CA GLY A 124 -4.62 19.20 -4.66
C GLY A 124 -4.48 20.58 -4.01
N PRO A 125 -4.85 21.67 -4.70
CA PRO A 125 -5.26 21.68 -6.08
C PRO A 125 -4.09 21.36 -7.03
N THR A 126 -4.36 20.59 -8.07
CA THR A 126 -3.49 20.39 -9.23
C THR A 126 -3.93 21.29 -10.37
N ASN A 127 -3.02 21.64 -11.27
CA ASN A 127 -3.33 22.37 -12.50
C ASN A 127 -2.96 21.54 -13.75
N PRO A 128 -3.32 21.97 -14.97
CA PRO A 128 -3.02 21.22 -16.20
C PRO A 128 -1.54 20.97 -16.49
N GLN A 129 -0.63 21.70 -15.83
CA GLN A 129 0.82 21.53 -15.94
C GLN A 129 1.39 20.66 -14.81
N THR A 130 0.59 20.30 -13.80
CA THR A 130 1.02 19.41 -12.72
C THR A 130 1.32 18.03 -13.28
N THR A 131 2.50 17.51 -12.96
CA THR A 131 2.96 16.19 -13.40
C THR A 131 2.96 15.18 -12.26
N GLN A 132 2.88 13.88 -12.58
CA GLN A 132 3.02 12.81 -11.57
C GLN A 132 4.38 12.88 -10.86
N ALA A 133 5.44 13.30 -11.56
CA ALA A 133 6.78 13.46 -10.99
C ALA A 133 6.79 14.53 -9.89
N GLN A 134 6.16 15.70 -10.12
CA GLN A 134 6.06 16.76 -9.11
C GLN A 134 5.26 16.31 -7.88
N VAL A 135 4.13 15.62 -8.09
CA VAL A 135 3.35 15.06 -6.97
C VAL A 135 4.18 14.05 -6.17
N SER A 136 4.94 13.20 -6.89
CA SER A 136 5.83 12.21 -6.26
C SER A 136 6.95 12.88 -5.47
N GLU A 137 7.57 13.93 -6.00
CA GLU A 137 8.65 14.66 -5.34
C GLU A 137 8.19 15.32 -4.03
N ILE A 138 7.00 15.90 -4.01
CA ILE A 138 6.41 16.50 -2.80
C ILE A 138 6.15 15.43 -1.72
N LEU A 139 5.79 14.22 -2.13
CA LEU A 139 5.42 13.13 -1.22
C LEU A 139 6.57 12.20 -0.82
N ALA A 140 7.65 12.17 -1.60
CA ALA A 140 8.82 11.33 -1.36
C ALA A 140 9.41 11.41 0.06
N PRO A 141 9.44 12.58 0.75
CA PRO A 141 9.93 12.66 2.12
C PRO A 141 9.11 11.85 3.15
N PHE A 142 7.86 11.53 2.85
CA PHE A 142 6.97 10.80 3.77
C PHE A 142 7.00 9.28 3.55
N GLY A 143 7.60 8.84 2.45
CA GLY A 143 7.89 7.44 2.16
C GLY A 143 7.55 7.02 0.73
N GLU A 144 7.76 5.74 0.45
CA GLU A 144 7.58 5.17 -0.87
C GLU A 144 6.10 5.22 -1.34
N ILE A 145 5.95 5.57 -2.62
CA ILE A 145 4.68 5.74 -3.31
C ILE A 145 4.46 4.53 -4.21
N GLU A 146 3.29 3.92 -4.12
CA GLU A 146 2.86 2.81 -4.98
C GLU A 146 2.44 3.32 -6.36
N SER A 147 1.61 4.38 -6.40
CA SER A 147 1.08 4.94 -7.65
C SER A 147 0.61 6.38 -7.48
N VAL A 148 0.60 7.12 -8.59
CA VAL A 148 0.05 8.47 -8.70
C VAL A 148 -0.86 8.54 -9.93
N TRP A 149 -2.09 9.02 -9.73
CA TRP A 149 -3.05 9.27 -10.80
C TRP A 149 -3.49 10.73 -10.75
N LEU A 150 -3.24 11.50 -11.82
CA LEU A 150 -3.78 12.85 -11.95
C LEU A 150 -5.25 12.78 -12.34
N MET A 151 -6.09 13.57 -11.71
CA MET A 151 -7.53 13.65 -11.97
C MET A 151 -7.89 15.09 -12.38
N PRO A 152 -7.62 15.48 -13.65
CA PRO A 152 -7.77 16.86 -14.12
C PRO A 152 -9.14 17.47 -13.84
N ASP A 153 -10.21 16.69 -13.99
CA ASP A 153 -11.60 17.13 -13.79
C ASP A 153 -11.91 17.51 -12.34
N SER A 154 -11.22 16.87 -11.38
CA SER A 154 -11.40 17.16 -9.95
C SER A 154 -10.43 18.22 -9.42
N GLY A 155 -9.34 18.48 -10.14
CA GLY A 155 -8.24 19.30 -9.63
C GLY A 155 -7.43 18.62 -8.51
N PHE A 156 -7.43 17.30 -8.42
CA PHE A 156 -6.63 16.53 -7.46
C PHE A 156 -5.76 15.47 -8.16
N ALA A 157 -4.72 15.04 -7.47
CA ALA A 157 -4.05 13.77 -7.73
C ALA A 157 -4.47 12.74 -6.68
N ILE A 158 -4.74 11.51 -7.09
CA ILE A 158 -4.90 10.36 -6.20
C ILE A 158 -3.55 9.68 -6.07
N VAL A 159 -3.10 9.48 -4.84
CA VAL A 159 -1.81 8.84 -4.54
C VAL A 159 -2.05 7.67 -3.62
N ASN A 160 -1.46 6.52 -3.96
CA ASN A 160 -1.42 5.37 -3.07
C ASN A 160 -0.03 5.27 -2.45
N MET A 161 0.07 5.35 -1.13
CA MET A 161 1.31 5.17 -0.39
C MET A 161 1.53 3.68 -0.07
N MET A 162 2.77 3.25 0.12
CA MET A 162 3.05 1.85 0.49
C MET A 162 2.48 1.42 1.85
N ASN A 163 2.22 2.38 2.75
CA ASN A 163 1.59 2.13 4.04
C ASN A 163 0.80 3.34 4.59
N ILE A 164 -0.07 3.09 5.58
CA ILE A 164 -0.93 4.12 6.18
C ILE A 164 -0.10 5.18 6.92
N GLN A 165 1.02 4.80 7.54
CA GLN A 165 1.88 5.75 8.28
C GLN A 165 2.41 6.85 7.35
N HIS A 166 2.85 6.50 6.14
CA HIS A 166 3.33 7.46 5.15
C HIS A 166 2.21 8.44 4.74
N ALA A 167 0.99 7.93 4.55
CA ALA A 167 -0.18 8.76 4.21
C ALA A 167 -0.57 9.71 5.34
N VAL A 168 -0.52 9.24 6.60
CA VAL A 168 -0.76 10.07 7.79
C VAL A 168 0.28 11.18 7.87
N ALA A 169 1.57 10.84 7.79
CA ALA A 169 2.65 11.82 7.86
C ALA A 169 2.56 12.86 6.71
N ALA A 170 2.26 12.41 5.49
CA ALA A 170 2.05 13.29 4.36
C ALA A 170 0.87 14.25 4.58
N LYS A 171 -0.28 13.74 5.03
CA LYS A 171 -1.45 14.58 5.30
C LYS A 171 -1.16 15.61 6.39
N GLU A 172 -0.56 15.20 7.50
CA GLU A 172 -0.23 16.10 8.62
C GLU A 172 0.72 17.23 8.21
N ALA A 173 1.68 16.94 7.32
CA ALA A 173 2.67 17.92 6.89
C ALA A 173 2.23 18.81 5.71
N LEU A 174 1.35 18.30 4.83
CA LEU A 174 0.99 18.97 3.58
C LEU A 174 -0.40 19.58 3.58
N HIS A 175 -1.35 19.07 4.38
CA HIS A 175 -2.68 19.68 4.44
C HIS A 175 -2.59 21.11 4.97
N ALA A 176 -3.27 22.04 4.29
CA ALA A 176 -3.22 23.49 4.52
C ALA A 176 -1.83 24.15 4.32
N LYS A 177 -0.86 23.43 3.74
CA LYS A 177 0.47 23.99 3.45
C LYS A 177 0.37 25.03 2.34
N GLN A 178 0.92 26.22 2.59
CA GLN A 178 1.01 27.28 1.58
C GLN A 178 2.06 26.94 0.53
N MET A 179 1.67 27.04 -0.73
CA MET A 179 2.52 26.82 -1.89
C MET A 179 2.74 28.13 -2.64
N SER A 180 3.98 28.35 -3.04
CA SER A 180 4.34 29.44 -3.92
C SER A 180 3.81 29.17 -5.32
N GLY A 181 2.93 30.04 -5.81
CA GLY A 181 2.39 30.03 -7.16
C GLY A 181 1.79 31.40 -7.50
N PRO A 182 1.49 31.68 -8.77
CA PRO A 182 0.70 32.84 -9.16
C PRO A 182 -0.76 32.41 -9.50
N PRO A 183 -1.76 32.64 -8.62
CA PRO A 183 -1.66 33.13 -7.24
C PRO A 183 -1.18 32.04 -6.26
N PRO A 184 -0.79 32.43 -5.03
CA PRO A 184 -0.49 31.46 -3.97
C PRO A 184 -1.72 30.61 -3.69
N TYR A 185 -1.50 29.35 -3.31
CA TYR A 185 -2.58 28.40 -3.01
C TYR A 185 -2.18 27.54 -1.81
N GLN A 186 -3.19 26.98 -1.14
CA GLN A 186 -2.98 26.00 -0.08
C GLN A 186 -3.19 24.60 -0.63
N LEU A 187 -2.33 23.67 -0.21
CA LEU A 187 -2.57 22.26 -0.46
C LEU A 187 -3.72 21.75 0.41
N GLU A 188 -4.59 20.96 -0.20
CA GLU A 188 -5.58 20.16 0.46
C GLU A 188 -5.21 18.69 0.30
N VAL A 189 -5.01 18.02 1.43
CA VAL A 189 -4.81 16.56 1.48
C VAL A 189 -5.95 15.91 2.23
N GLN A 190 -6.61 14.95 1.61
CA GLN A 190 -7.71 14.17 2.20
C GLN A 190 -7.42 12.68 2.10
N TYR A 191 -7.91 11.89 3.06
CA TYR A 191 -7.91 10.45 2.89
C TYR A 191 -8.98 10.06 1.87
N SER A 192 -8.70 9.04 1.08
CA SER A 192 -9.61 8.51 0.09
C SER A 192 -9.68 6.98 0.19
N MET A 193 -10.62 6.37 -0.51
CA MET A 193 -10.71 4.92 -0.66
C MET A 193 -10.45 4.52 -2.10
N PRO A 194 -9.83 3.36 -2.36
CA PRO A 194 -9.74 2.81 -3.70
C PRO A 194 -11.15 2.56 -4.25
N PRO A 195 -11.37 2.71 -5.57
CA PRO A 195 -12.70 2.58 -6.19
C PRO A 195 -13.44 1.30 -5.80
N GLN A 196 -12.72 0.18 -5.71
CA GLN A 196 -13.26 -1.14 -5.35
C GLN A 196 -13.88 -1.16 -3.94
N GLN A 197 -13.35 -0.36 -3.00
CA GLN A 197 -13.88 -0.25 -1.64
C GLN A 197 -15.01 0.79 -1.52
N ARG A 198 -15.19 1.66 -2.52
CA ARG A 198 -16.33 2.60 -2.54
C ARG A 198 -17.65 1.90 -2.86
N MET A 199 -17.61 0.82 -3.64
CA MET A 199 -18.82 0.10 -4.06
C MET A 199 -19.39 -0.86 -3.00
N GLY A 200 -18.67 -1.11 -1.90
CA GLY A 200 -19.15 -1.94 -0.78
C GLY A 200 -20.05 -1.19 0.23
N GLY A 201 -20.17 0.13 0.10
CA GLY A 201 -20.91 1.00 1.04
C GLY A 201 -22.34 1.37 0.62
N SER A 202 -22.85 0.82 -0.49
CA SER A 202 -24.25 0.99 -0.88
C SER A 202 -24.98 -0.35 -0.84
N ARG A 203 -25.48 -0.70 0.35
CA ARG A 203 -26.69 -1.48 0.53
C ARG A 203 -27.48 -0.92 1.70
#